data_AF-A0A0U5EWD5-F1
#
_entry.id   AF-A0A0U5EWD5-F1
#
_cell.length_a   1.000
_cell.length_b   1.000
_cell.length_c   1.000
_cell.angle_alpha   90.00
_cell.angle_beta   90.00
_cell.angle_gamma   90.00
#
_symmetry.space_group_name_H-M   'P 1'
#
loop_
_entity.id
_entity.type
_entity.pdbx_description
1 polymer ?
#
loop_
_entity_poly.entity_id
_entity_poly.type
_entity_poly.pdbx_seq_one_letter_code
_entity_poly.pdbx_strand_id
1 'polypeptide(L)'
;MRGAYVHYCRLTDPEHIAFSDRGDRIDVCDTTDREIILASLQLAASRWGQVKITGTDEFKARVVDLAVEYGFRLKNEDLRQTVEKKRKEAEKLKISARKEREEKEGQSSSTKRSLSHKSSQQFER
;
A
#
# COMPACT_ATOMS: atom_id res chain seq x y z
N MET A 1 14.01 39.30 0.71
CA MET A 1 14.33 38.05 -0.04
C MET A 1 13.09 37.19 -0.07
N ARG A 2 12.48 36.95 -1.24
CA ARG A 2 11.42 35.94 -1.35
C ARG A 2 12.11 34.58 -1.22
N GLY A 3 11.82 33.83 -0.16
CA GLY A 3 12.33 32.46 -0.04
C GLY A 3 11.95 31.68 -1.31
N ALA A 4 12.90 30.92 -1.86
CA ALA A 4 12.66 30.13 -3.06
C ALA A 4 11.67 29.00 -2.72
N TYR A 5 10.44 29.12 -3.19
CA TYR A 5 9.42 28.07 -3.13
C TYR A 5 9.44 27.30 -4.45
N VAL A 6 9.39 25.97 -4.38
CA VAL A 6 9.21 25.14 -5.58
C VAL A 6 7.77 24.66 -5.60
N HIS A 7 7.02 25.08 -6.62
CA HIS A 7 5.66 24.61 -6.85
C HIS A 7 5.69 23.39 -7.77
N TYR A 8 4.97 22.35 -7.36
CA TYR A 8 4.74 21.17 -8.15
C TYR A 8 3.29 21.21 -8.61
N CYS A 9 3.09 21.09 -9.91
CA CYS A 9 1.78 21.05 -10.57
C CYS A 9 1.70 19.80 -11.45
N ARG A 10 0.48 19.37 -11.77
CA ARG A 10 0.30 18.33 -12.78
C ARG A 10 0.60 18.92 -14.15
N LEU A 11 1.17 18.12 -15.04
CA LEU A 11 1.43 18.57 -16.41
C LEU A 11 0.13 18.91 -17.16
N THR A 12 -0.97 18.22 -16.81
CA THR A 12 -2.31 18.44 -17.38
C THR A 12 -2.99 19.69 -16.85
N ASP A 13 -2.56 20.22 -15.70
CA ASP A 13 -3.14 21.40 -15.06
C ASP A 13 -2.02 22.22 -14.38
N PRO A 14 -1.28 23.02 -15.16
CA PRO A 14 -0.15 23.79 -14.67
C PRO A 14 -0.56 25.01 -13.82
N GLU A 15 -1.82 25.43 -13.89
CA GLU A 15 -2.35 26.53 -13.07
C GLU A 15 -2.70 26.07 -11.65
N HIS A 16 -2.99 24.77 -11.48
CA HIS A 16 -3.25 24.17 -10.18
C HIS A 16 -1.98 23.68 -9.49
N ILE A 17 -1.62 24.35 -8.38
CA ILE A 17 -0.50 23.93 -7.53
C ILE A 17 -0.93 22.72 -6.71
N ALA A 18 -0.32 21.57 -6.97
CA ALA A 18 -0.58 20.33 -6.24
C ALA A 18 0.05 20.37 -4.84
N PHE A 19 1.33 20.70 -4.75
CA PHE A 19 2.05 20.91 -3.49
C PHE A 19 3.24 21.85 -3.67
N SER A 20 3.72 22.41 -2.57
CA SER A 20 4.82 23.37 -2.56
C SER A 20 5.91 22.95 -1.58
N ASP A 21 7.16 22.96 -2.03
CA ASP A 21 8.33 22.77 -1.17
C ASP A 21 8.87 24.13 -0.72
N ARG A 22 8.87 24.37 0.60
CA ARG A 22 9.42 25.57 1.23
C ARG A 22 10.84 25.38 1.77
N GLY A 23 11.40 24.19 1.66
CA GLY A 23 12.73 23.82 2.13
C GLY A 23 12.76 23.30 3.57
N ASP A 24 11.90 23.81 4.45
CA ASP A 24 11.69 23.31 5.83
C ASP A 24 10.47 22.40 5.96
N ARG A 25 9.49 22.56 5.06
CA ARG A 25 8.25 21.81 5.01
C ARG A 25 7.74 21.69 3.57
N ILE A 26 6.89 20.70 3.34
CA ILE A 26 6.10 20.58 2.12
C ILE A 26 4.65 20.80 2.48
N ASP A 27 4.00 21.72 1.77
CA ASP A 27 2.58 21.98 1.92
C ASP A 27 1.83 21.36 0.75
N VAL A 28 0.93 20.44 1.08
CA VAL A 28 0.08 19.76 0.10
C VAL A 28 -1.22 20.56 -0.04
N CYS A 29 -1.47 21.09 -1.24
CA CYS A 29 -2.68 21.85 -1.54
C CYS A 29 -3.82 20.90 -1.91
N ASP A 30 -3.54 19.91 -2.76
CA ASP A 30 -4.51 18.87 -3.11
C ASP A 30 -4.37 17.65 -2.19
N THR A 31 -5.13 17.67 -1.09
CA THR A 31 -5.21 16.56 -0.13
C THR A 31 -6.23 15.49 -0.54
N THR A 32 -6.94 15.72 -1.64
CA THR A 32 -7.96 14.82 -2.19
C THR A 32 -7.37 13.83 -3.18
N ASP A 33 -6.26 14.15 -3.81
CA ASP A 33 -5.62 13.26 -4.75
C ASP A 33 -4.52 12.40 -4.11
N ARG A 34 -4.70 11.08 -4.19
CA ARG A 34 -3.75 10.12 -3.61
C ARG A 34 -2.36 10.20 -4.26
N GLU A 35 -2.28 10.48 -5.56
CA GLU A 35 -0.99 10.57 -6.27
C GLU A 35 -0.20 11.79 -5.81
N ILE A 36 -0.88 12.92 -5.61
CA ILE A 36 -0.26 14.16 -5.12
C ILE A 36 0.28 13.96 -3.69
N ILE A 37 -0.51 13.33 -2.82
CA ILE A 37 -0.08 13.00 -1.46
C ILE A 37 1.13 12.05 -1.51
N LEU A 38 1.10 11.02 -2.36
CA LEU A 38 2.23 10.09 -2.50
C LEU A 38 3.50 10.79 -3.00
N ALA A 39 3.41 11.61 -4.04
CA ALA A 39 4.55 12.34 -4.59
C ALA A 39 5.17 13.27 -3.53
N SER A 40 4.34 13.99 -2.77
CA SER A 40 4.82 14.85 -1.69
C SER A 40 5.50 14.06 -0.56
N LEU A 41 4.97 12.88 -0.19
CA LEU A 41 5.58 11.99 0.81
C LEU A 41 6.91 11.43 0.34
N GLN A 42 7.01 11.01 -0.93
CA GLN A 42 8.26 10.53 -1.51
C GLN A 42 9.34 11.63 -1.49
N LEU A 43 8.98 12.85 -1.88
CA LEU A 43 9.89 13.99 -1.82
C LEU A 43 10.34 14.25 -0.38
N ALA A 44 9.41 14.30 0.57
CA ALA A 44 9.70 14.52 1.98
C ALA A 44 10.61 13.42 2.58
N ALA A 45 10.34 12.17 2.24
CA ALA A 45 11.13 11.03 2.68
C ALA A 45 12.54 11.05 2.09
N SER A 46 12.70 11.46 0.83
CA SER A 46 14.02 11.59 0.20
C SER A 46 14.88 12.69 0.85
N ARG A 47 14.23 13.77 1.31
CA ARG A 47 14.91 14.95 1.86
C ARG A 47 15.25 14.82 3.34
N TRP A 48 14.33 14.30 4.15
CA TRP A 48 14.48 14.24 5.61
C TRP A 48 14.48 12.83 6.20
N GLY A 49 14.06 11.81 5.44
CA GLY A 49 14.01 10.42 5.89
C GLY A 49 12.91 10.08 6.90
N GLN A 50 12.52 11.01 7.78
CA GLN A 50 11.39 10.89 8.70
C GLN A 50 10.54 12.16 8.65
N VAL A 51 9.23 12.00 8.47
CA VAL A 51 8.33 13.12 8.17
C VAL A 51 7.28 13.31 9.26
N LYS A 52 7.08 14.55 9.70
CA LYS A 52 5.98 14.93 10.60
C LYS A 52 4.78 15.32 9.74
N ILE A 53 3.62 14.73 10.01
CA ILE A 53 2.41 14.97 9.22
C ILE A 53 1.45 15.84 10.03
N THR A 54 0.94 16.89 9.42
CA THR A 54 -0.03 17.82 10.01
C THR A 54 -1.15 18.04 9.01
N GLY A 55 -2.39 18.16 9.48
CA GLY A 55 -3.54 18.37 8.62
C GLY A 55 -4.82 17.80 9.23
N THR A 56 -5.84 17.68 8.37
CA THR A 56 -7.13 17.06 8.71
C THR A 56 -6.97 15.56 8.96
N ASP A 57 -7.92 14.96 9.66
CA ASP A 57 -7.87 13.53 9.98
C ASP A 57 -8.04 12.66 8.73
N GLU A 58 -8.81 13.12 7.74
CA GLU A 58 -8.91 12.47 6.43
C GLU A 58 -7.56 12.42 5.70
N PHE A 59 -6.81 13.53 5.71
CA PHE A 59 -5.48 13.58 5.12
C PHE A 59 -4.52 12.63 5.84
N LYS A 60 -4.53 12.64 7.19
CA LYS A 60 -3.72 11.72 8.00
C LYS A 60 -4.06 10.25 7.70
N ALA A 61 -5.34 9.91 7.55
CA ALA A 61 -5.78 8.56 7.24
C ALA A 61 -5.19 8.05 5.91
N ARG A 62 -5.23 8.89 4.86
CA ARG A 62 -4.63 8.57 3.56
C ARG A 62 -3.12 8.41 3.64
N VAL A 63 -2.45 9.29 4.39
CA VAL A 63 -1.00 9.20 4.61
C VAL A 63 -0.63 7.91 5.35
N VAL A 64 -1.45 7.49 6.32
CA VAL A 64 -1.27 6.20 7.02
C VAL A 64 -1.37 5.04 6.04
N ASP A 65 -2.37 5.03 5.16
CA ASP A 65 -2.55 3.95 4.17
C ASP A 65 -1.34 3.87 3.22
N LEU A 66 -0.87 5.02 2.72
CA LEU A 66 0.34 5.10 1.91
C LEU A 66 1.60 4.70 2.69
N ALA A 67 1.71 5.04 3.97
CA ALA A 67 2.84 4.66 4.81
C ALA A 67 2.90 3.15 5.05
N VAL A 68 1.76 2.48 5.18
CA VAL A 68 1.69 1.00 5.28
C VAL A 68 2.14 0.34 3.98
N GLU A 69 1.72 0.88 2.84
CA GLU A 69 1.99 0.32 1.52
C GLU A 69 3.44 0.51 1.06
N TYR A 70 3.98 1.71 1.23
CA TYR A 70 5.31 2.10 0.74
C TYR A 70 6.39 2.08 1.84
N GLY A 71 6.01 1.95 3.11
CA GLY A 71 6.96 1.85 4.23
C GLY A 71 7.53 3.19 4.70
N PHE A 72 6.77 4.29 4.60
CA PHE A 72 7.25 5.60 5.05
C PHE A 72 7.42 5.69 6.58
N ARG A 73 8.49 6.38 7.03
CA ARG A 73 8.75 6.63 8.45
C ARG A 73 8.10 7.94 8.89
N LEU A 74 7.07 7.84 9.72
CA LEU A 74 6.39 9.00 10.30
C LEU A 74 7.01 9.40 11.64
N LYS A 75 7.00 10.69 11.98
CA LYS A 75 7.46 11.21 13.29
C LYS A 75 6.35 11.21 14.33
N ASN A 76 5.09 11.34 13.93
CA ASN A 76 3.96 11.38 14.85
C ASN A 76 3.75 10.00 15.48
N GLU A 77 3.70 9.94 16.81
CA GLU A 77 3.53 8.68 17.53
C GLU A 77 2.17 8.03 17.22
N ASP A 78 1.09 8.79 17.26
CA ASP A 78 -0.27 8.28 16.99
C ASP A 78 -0.38 7.64 15.60
N LEU A 79 0.22 8.28 14.60
CA LEU A 79 0.21 7.77 13.23
C LEU A 79 1.12 6.56 13.08
N ARG A 80 2.28 6.53 13.75
CA ARG A 80 3.15 5.34 13.76
C ARG A 80 2.44 4.14 14.37
N GLN A 81 1.77 4.31 15.50
CA GLN A 81 1.00 3.23 16.15
C GLN A 81 -0.10 2.73 15.20
N THR A 82 -0.78 3.64 14.51
CA THR A 82 -1.82 3.28 13.52
C THR A 82 -1.25 2.52 12.32
N VAL A 83 -0.13 2.98 11.75
CA VAL A 83 0.57 2.29 10.65
C VAL A 83 1.01 0.89 11.08
N GLU A 84 1.59 0.74 12.28
CA GLU A 84 2.04 -0.55 12.77
C GLU A 84 0.88 -1.52 12.99
N LYS A 85 -0.24 -1.03 13.55
CA LYS A 85 -1.47 -1.82 13.71
C LYS A 85 -1.99 -2.28 12.36
N LYS A 86 -2.18 -1.37 11.41
CA LYS A 86 -2.66 -1.70 10.06
C LYS A 86 -1.71 -2.64 9.31
N ARG A 87 -0.40 -2.49 9.48
CA ARG A 87 0.60 -3.40 8.90
C ARG A 87 0.49 -4.82 9.46
N LYS A 88 0.32 -4.97 10.78
CA LYS A 88 0.09 -6.27 11.43
C LYS A 88 -1.20 -6.93 10.95
N GLU A 89 -2.26 -6.15 10.76
CA GLU A 89 -3.54 -6.64 10.21
C GLU A 89 -3.39 -7.08 8.75
N ALA A 90 -2.73 -6.27 7.91
CA ALA A 90 -2.49 -6.59 6.51
C ALA A 90 -1.60 -7.85 6.33
N GLU A 91 -0.62 -8.04 7.21
CA GLU A 91 0.25 -9.23 7.21
C GLU A 91 -0.54 -10.49 7.58
N LYS A 92 -1.38 -10.41 8.63
CA LYS A 92 -2.26 -11.53 9.04
C LYS A 92 -3.21 -11.95 7.92
N LEU A 93 -3.81 -10.98 7.23
CA LEU A 93 -4.72 -11.23 6.10
C LEU A 93 -4.01 -11.88 4.90
N LYS A 94 -2.78 -11.47 4.59
CA LYS A 94 -1.99 -12.08 3.50
C LYS A 94 -1.60 -13.52 3.82
N ILE A 95 -1.30 -13.82 5.09
CA ILE A 95 -0.93 -15.16 5.54
C ILE A 95 -2.14 -16.11 5.52
N SER A 96 -3.32 -15.66 5.96
CA SER A 96 -4.54 -16.49 5.92
C SER A 96 -5.02 -16.75 4.49
N ALA A 97 -4.96 -15.75 3.61
CA ALA A 97 -5.36 -15.90 2.21
C ALA A 97 -4.43 -16.84 1.41
N ARG A 98 -3.14 -16.90 1.77
CA ARG A 98 -2.21 -17.88 1.18
C ARG A 98 -2.52 -19.30 1.64
N LYS A 99 -2.85 -19.47 2.92
CA LYS A 99 -3.18 -20.77 3.52
C LYS A 99 -4.46 -21.37 2.94
N GLU A 100 -5.47 -20.55 2.65
CA GLU A 100 -6.71 -21.00 2.00
C GLU A 100 -6.53 -21.37 0.51
N ARG A 101 -5.57 -20.78 -0.20
CA ARG A 101 -5.25 -21.18 -1.59
C ARG A 101 -4.49 -22.50 -1.64
N GLU A 102 -3.54 -22.71 -0.73
CA GLU A 102 -2.79 -23.98 -0.64
C GLU A 102 -3.68 -25.16 -0.22
N GLU A 103 -4.72 -24.94 0.59
CA GLU A 103 -5.69 -26.00 0.96
C GLU A 103 -6.64 -26.39 -0.19
N LYS A 104 -7.02 -25.45 -1.08
CA LYS A 104 -7.86 -25.75 -2.25
C LYS A 104 -7.10 -26.50 -3.36
N GLU A 105 -5.80 -26.27 -3.51
CA GLU A 105 -4.99 -26.97 -4.52
C GLU A 105 -4.68 -28.42 -4.10
N GLY A 106 -4.48 -28.70 -2.81
CA GLY A 106 -4.19 -30.04 -2.28
C GLY A 106 -5.35 -31.04 -2.35
N GLN A 107 -6.61 -30.59 -2.35
CA GLN A 107 -7.78 -31.48 -2.48
C GLN A 107 -8.07 -31.88 -3.94
N SER A 108 -7.67 -31.07 -4.93
CA SER A 108 -7.93 -31.38 -6.35
C SER A 108 -7.05 -32.48 -6.92
N SER A 109 -5.86 -32.70 -6.35
CA SER A 109 -4.90 -33.73 -6.80
C SER A 109 -5.18 -35.13 -6.23
N SER A 110 -5.97 -35.25 -5.15
CA SER A 110 -6.30 -36.53 -4.54
C SER A 110 -7.45 -37.26 -5.28
N THR A 111 -8.43 -36.52 -5.81
CA THR A 111 -9.65 -37.10 -6.43
C THR A 111 -9.41 -37.65 -7.85
N LYS A 112 -8.28 -37.34 -8.51
CA LYS A 112 -7.97 -37.87 -9.86
C LYS A 112 -7.21 -39.20 -9.85
N ARG A 113 -6.69 -39.66 -8.71
CA ARG A 113 -5.91 -40.92 -8.62
C ARG A 113 -6.75 -42.16 -8.31
N SER A 114 -8.03 -42.03 -7.96
CA SER A 114 -8.86 -43.15 -7.51
C SER A 114 -9.71 -43.83 -8.60
N LEU A 115 -9.65 -43.40 -9.87
CA LEU A 115 -10.47 -43.96 -10.96
C LEU A 115 -9.72 -44.86 -11.94
N SER A 116 -8.49 -45.28 -11.64
CA SER A 116 -7.73 -46.19 -12.51
C SER A 116 -7.23 -47.39 -11.74
N HIS A 117 -8.12 -48.32 -11.35
CA HIS A 117 -7.76 -49.74 -11.20
C HIS A 117 -9.01 -50.63 -11.12
N LYS A 118 -8.95 -51.72 -11.92
CA LYS A 118 -9.86 -52.88 -12.06
C LYS A 118 -11.02 -52.65 -13.05
N SER A 119 -11.25 -53.48 -14.07
CA SER A 119 -10.89 -54.88 -14.24
C SER A 119 -10.88 -55.25 -15.72
N SER A 120 -9.82 -55.93 -16.18
CA SER A 120 -9.77 -56.70 -17.42
C SER A 120 -9.64 -58.17 -17.02
N GLN A 121 -10.71 -58.95 -17.20
CA GLN A 121 -10.71 -60.42 -17.29
C GLN A 121 -12.04 -60.80 -17.97
N GLN A 122 -12.00 -61.20 -19.25
CA GLN A 122 -12.12 -62.59 -19.74
C GLN A 122 -13.47 -63.25 -19.40
N PHE A 123 -14.18 -64.02 -20.24
CA PHE A 123 -13.76 -65.15 -21.09
C PHE A 123 -14.92 -65.59 -22.03
N GLU A 124 -14.55 -66.16 -23.19
CA GLU A 124 -15.20 -67.20 -24.04
C GLU A 124 -16.64 -67.12 -24.59
N ARG A 125 -16.74 -67.40 -25.91
CA ARG A 125 -17.65 -68.38 -26.50
C ARG A 125 -17.01 -69.05 -27.72
#